data_AF-A0A1A8P639-F1
#
_entry.id   AF-A0A1A8P639-F1
#
_cell.length_a   1.000
_cell.length_b   1.000
_cell.length_c   1.000
_cell.angle_alpha   90.00
_cell.angle_beta   90.00
_cell.angle_gamma   90.00
#
_symmetry.space_group_name_H-M   'P 1'
#
loop_
_entity.id
_entity.type
_entity.pdbx_description
1 polymer ?
#
loop_
_entity_poly.entity_id
_entity_poly.type
_entity_poly.pdbx_seq_one_letter_code
_entity_poly.pdbx_strand_id
1 'polypeptide(L)'
;NIQTCPGGPQRARGSIVGNINDIEFGISLLNASITEGKSGSRIIHASISNVPRPLGPAMRKLISILSPIYWTTAQEVGEAVNGHTLTGGIFRRETQVEFATGEILRMTHIARGLDSDGALLLD
;
A
#
# COMPACT_ATOMS: atom_id res chain seq x y z
N ASN A 1 -10.83 24.38 4.09
CA ASN A 1 -9.70 24.27 3.14
C ASN A 1 -8.61 23.42 3.76
N ILE A 2 -8.69 22.10 3.59
CA ILE A 2 -7.60 21.19 3.95
C ILE A 2 -6.63 21.27 2.78
N GLN A 3 -5.71 22.23 2.85
CA GLN A 3 -4.62 22.29 1.89
C GLN A 3 -3.72 21.09 2.20
N THR A 4 -3.84 20.03 1.40
CA THR A 4 -2.97 18.86 1.47
C THR A 4 -1.53 19.33 1.33
N CYS A 5 -0.71 19.08 2.36
CA CYS A 5 0.70 19.42 2.34
C CYS A 5 1.37 18.81 1.08
N PRO A 6 2.39 19.48 0.51
CA PRO A 6 3.18 18.90 -0.58
C PRO A 6 3.71 17.52 -0.15
N GLY A 7 3.42 16.47 -0.92
CA GLY A 7 3.92 15.11 -0.64
C GLY A 7 2.89 14.01 -0.40
N GLY A 8 1.59 14.32 -0.45
CA GLY A 8 0.52 13.32 -0.37
C GLY A 8 0.24 12.79 1.04
N PRO A 9 -0.49 11.67 1.17
CA PRO A 9 -0.96 11.17 2.45
C PRO A 9 0.18 10.74 3.38
N GLN A 10 0.06 11.08 4.67
CA GLN A 10 1.01 10.68 5.73
C GLN A 10 0.62 9.36 6.41
N ARG A 11 -0.57 8.85 6.10
CA ARG A 11 -1.10 7.59 6.63
C ARG A 11 -1.80 6.83 5.52
N ALA A 12 -1.79 5.51 5.60
CA ALA A 12 -2.64 4.65 4.79
C ALA A 12 -3.25 3.57 5.67
N ARG A 13 -4.48 3.16 5.37
CA ARG A 13 -5.15 2.07 6.08
C ARG A 13 -6.07 1.32 5.14
N GLY A 14 -6.26 0.04 5.40
CA GLY A 14 -7.08 -0.79 4.54
C GLY A 14 -7.34 -2.18 5.06
N SER A 15 -8.17 -2.90 4.32
CA SER A 15 -8.43 -4.31 4.54
C SER A 15 -7.71 -5.15 3.48
N ILE A 16 -7.33 -6.38 3.84
CA ILE A 16 -6.77 -7.36 2.92
C ILE A 16 -7.57 -8.63 3.11
N VAL A 17 -8.13 -9.12 2.00
CA VAL A 17 -8.89 -10.37 1.94
C VAL A 17 -8.35 -11.24 0.82
N GLY A 18 -8.52 -12.55 0.95
CA GLY A 18 -8.12 -13.50 -0.08
C GLY A 18 -7.60 -14.81 0.50
N ASN A 19 -6.92 -15.55 -0.35
CA ASN A 19 -6.39 -16.87 -0.03
C ASN A 19 -4.97 -17.01 -0.61
N ILE A 20 -4.07 -17.62 0.15
CA ILE A 20 -2.74 -18.03 -0.31
C ILE A 20 -2.56 -19.51 0.02
N ASN A 21 -2.29 -20.32 -1.00
CA ASN A 21 -2.07 -21.78 -0.85
C ASN A 21 -3.15 -22.45 0.00
N ASP A 22 -4.41 -22.22 -0.36
CA ASP A 22 -5.61 -22.76 0.29
C ASP A 22 -5.86 -22.27 1.73
N ILE A 23 -5.10 -21.28 2.20
CA ILE A 23 -5.30 -20.65 3.51
C ILE A 23 -5.95 -19.27 3.33
N GLU A 24 -7.17 -19.12 3.85
CA GLU A 24 -7.92 -17.86 3.81
C GLU A 24 -7.43 -16.84 4.85
N PHE A 25 -7.37 -15.57 4.46
CA PHE A 25 -6.93 -14.45 5.32
C PHE A 25 -7.98 -13.98 6.33
N GLY A 26 -9.26 -14.31 6.10
CA GLY A 26 -10.35 -13.52 6.68
C GLY A 26 -10.17 -12.04 6.34
N ILE A 27 -10.40 -11.15 7.31
CA ILE A 27 -10.11 -9.71 7.19
C ILE A 27 -8.80 -9.40 7.92
N SER A 28 -7.71 -9.28 7.16
CA SER A 28 -6.45 -8.73 7.64
C SER A 28 -6.43 -7.21 7.52
N LEU A 29 -5.79 -6.50 8.46
CA LEU A 29 -5.81 -5.04 8.50
C LEU A 29 -4.43 -4.48 8.17
N LEU A 30 -4.36 -3.62 7.17
CA LEU A 30 -3.17 -2.86 6.78
C LEU A 30 -3.22 -1.48 7.44
N ASN A 31 -2.16 -1.10 8.14
CA ASN A 31 -1.93 0.26 8.61
C ASN A 31 -0.52 0.69 8.26
N ALA A 32 -0.35 1.88 7.70
CA ALA A 32 0.94 2.45 7.38
C ALA A 32 1.04 3.92 7.78
N SER A 33 2.22 4.30 8.28
CA SER A 33 2.64 5.69 8.42
C SER A 33 3.73 6.00 7.40
N ILE A 34 3.62 7.16 6.77
CA ILE A 34 4.57 7.65 5.79
C ILE A 34 5.24 8.88 6.40
N THR A 35 6.56 8.87 6.45
CA THR A 35 7.37 9.98 6.99
C THR A 35 8.42 10.41 5.97
N GLU A 36 8.94 11.61 6.15
CA GLU A 36 9.99 12.15 5.29
C GLU A 36 11.37 11.94 5.92
N GLY A 37 12.30 11.42 5.11
CA GLY A 37 13.69 11.26 5.45
C GLY A 37 14.50 12.55 5.19
N LYS A 38 15.77 12.53 5.59
CA LYS A 38 16.66 13.72 5.54
C LYS A 38 16.88 14.33 4.14
N SER A 39 16.57 13.60 3.07
CA SER A 39 16.77 14.00 1.67
C SER A 39 15.47 14.04 0.85
N GLY A 40 14.31 14.17 1.52
CA GLY A 40 12.99 14.13 0.89
C GLY A 40 12.52 12.72 0.52
N SER A 41 13.32 11.70 0.82
CA SER A 41 12.92 10.30 0.65
C SER A 41 11.72 9.98 1.52
N ARG A 42 10.87 9.07 1.06
CA ARG A 42 9.63 8.69 1.76
C ARG A 42 9.84 7.36 2.46
N ILE A 43 9.72 7.36 3.77
CA ILE A 43 9.90 6.18 4.62
C ILE A 43 8.52 5.66 4.99
N ILE A 44 8.25 4.40 4.66
CA ILE A 44 6.96 3.76 4.90
C ILE A 44 7.14 2.72 5.99
N HIS A 45 6.47 2.93 7.11
CA HIS A 45 6.33 1.93 8.16
C HIS A 45 4.92 1.35 8.08
N ALA A 46 4.82 0.08 7.67
CA ALA A 46 3.55 -0.62 7.52
C ALA A 46 3.46 -1.82 8.46
N SER A 47 2.25 -2.11 8.90
CA SER A 47 1.88 -3.28 9.68
C SER A 47 0.65 -3.94 9.06
N ILE A 48 0.68 -5.27 8.98
CA ILE A 48 -0.47 -6.07 8.61
C ILE A 48 -0.81 -6.93 9.82
N SER A 49 -1.98 -6.72 10.41
CA SER A 49 -2.47 -7.50 11.55
C SER A 49 -3.54 -8.50 11.11
N ASN A 50 -3.89 -9.42 12.02
CA ASN A 50 -4.84 -10.52 11.80
C ASN A 50 -4.43 -11.50 10.68
N VAL A 51 -3.14 -11.58 10.35
CA VAL A 51 -2.61 -12.57 9.41
C VAL A 51 -2.67 -13.97 10.04
N PRO A 52 -3.22 -14.99 9.33
CA PRO A 52 -3.16 -16.37 9.77
C PRO A 52 -1.72 -16.82 10.07
N ARG A 53 -1.49 -17.46 11.22
CA ARG A 53 -0.14 -17.84 11.67
C ARG A 53 0.68 -18.60 10.61
N PRO A 54 0.12 -19.56 9.85
CA PRO A 54 0.88 -20.28 8.82
C PRO A 54 1.41 -19.38 7.70
N LEU A 55 0.75 -18.24 7.42
CA LEU A 55 1.13 -17.32 6.36
C LEU A 55 2.16 -16.28 6.79
N GLY A 56 2.39 -16.11 8.10
CA GLY A 56 3.31 -15.11 8.66
C GLY A 56 4.70 -15.10 7.99
N PRO A 57 5.38 -16.25 7.80
CA PRO A 57 6.66 -16.30 7.09
C PRO A 57 6.58 -15.84 5.63
N ALA A 58 5.54 -16.24 4.89
CA ALA A 58 5.34 -15.88 3.49
C ALA A 58 5.10 -14.36 3.33
N MET A 59 4.33 -13.76 4.23
CA MET A 59 4.04 -12.32 4.21
C MET A 59 5.29 -11.44 4.26
N ARG A 60 6.40 -11.93 4.86
CA ARG A 60 7.67 -11.18 4.91
C ARG A 60 8.30 -10.94 3.54
N LYS A 61 7.91 -11.71 2.52
CA LYS A 61 8.42 -11.58 1.14
C LYS A 61 7.50 -10.75 0.24
N LEU A 62 6.27 -10.49 0.68
CA LEU A 62 5.22 -9.87 -0.13
C LEU A 62 5.20 -8.34 0.00
N ILE A 63 6.37 -7.70 -0.16
CA ILE A 63 6.47 -6.24 -0.12
C ILE A 63 5.60 -5.56 -1.20
N SER A 64 5.29 -6.29 -2.28
CA SER A 64 4.41 -5.88 -3.37
C SER A 64 2.99 -5.49 -2.93
N ILE A 65 2.52 -5.97 -1.77
CA ILE A 65 1.24 -5.54 -1.16
C ILE A 65 1.24 -4.03 -0.90
N LEU A 66 2.39 -3.45 -0.57
CA LEU A 66 2.51 -2.01 -0.29
C LEU A 66 2.68 -1.16 -1.56
N SER A 67 2.57 -1.77 -2.75
CA SER A 67 2.79 -1.08 -4.03
C SER A 67 1.89 0.11 -4.32
N PRO A 68 0.61 0.12 -3.93
CA PRO A 68 -0.20 1.32 -4.03
C PRO A 68 0.36 2.45 -3.14
N ILE A 69 0.84 2.14 -1.94
CA ILE A 69 1.29 3.15 -0.97
C ILE A 69 2.56 3.82 -1.45
N TYR A 70 3.62 3.05 -1.77
CA TYR A 70 4.90 3.67 -2.13
C TYR A 70 4.83 4.49 -3.42
N TRP A 71 3.96 4.11 -4.36
CA TRP A 71 3.76 4.87 -5.59
C TRP A 71 2.93 6.13 -5.34
N THR A 72 1.88 6.03 -4.52
CA THR A 72 1.01 7.15 -4.17
C THR A 72 1.77 8.23 -3.42
N THR A 73 2.69 7.85 -2.53
CA THR A 73 3.41 8.78 -1.67
C THR A 73 4.85 9.01 -2.09
N ALA A 74 5.24 8.63 -3.31
CA ALA A 74 6.61 8.79 -3.78
C ALA A 74 7.06 10.26 -3.69
N GLN A 75 8.37 10.47 -3.52
CA GLN A 75 8.95 11.80 -3.65
C GLN A 75 8.83 12.25 -5.10
N GLU A 76 8.28 13.44 -5.31
CA GLU A 76 8.22 14.09 -6.61
C GLU A 76 9.55 14.78 -6.89
N VAL A 77 10.09 14.59 -8.09
CA VAL A 77 11.41 15.12 -8.50
C VAL A 77 11.31 15.70 -9.89
N GLY A 78 11.63 16.99 -10.03
CA GLY A 78 11.47 17.71 -11.28
C GLY A 78 9.99 17.75 -11.69
N GLU A 79 9.69 17.27 -12.90
CA GLU A 79 8.33 17.19 -13.43
C GLU A 79 7.63 15.85 -13.13
N ALA A 80 8.32 14.90 -12.48
CA ALA A 80 7.74 13.61 -12.15
C ALA A 80 6.80 13.73 -10.93
N VAL A 81 5.52 13.43 -11.16
CA VAL A 81 4.47 13.43 -10.12
C VAL A 81 4.22 12.02 -9.59
N ASN A 82 3.85 11.93 -8.31
CA ASN A 82 3.52 10.66 -7.67
C ASN A 82 2.05 10.25 -7.95
N GLY A 83 1.67 9.08 -7.45
CA GLY A 83 0.32 8.58 -7.66
C GLY A 83 -0.78 9.41 -7.02
N HIS A 84 -0.50 10.08 -5.89
CA HIS A 84 -1.48 10.96 -5.26
C HIS A 84 -1.79 12.17 -6.14
N THR A 85 -0.75 12.89 -6.58
CA THR A 85 -0.90 14.06 -7.45
C THR A 85 -1.54 13.69 -8.79
N LEU A 86 -1.19 12.54 -9.35
CA LEU A 86 -1.71 12.10 -10.64
C LEU A 86 -3.20 11.68 -10.59
N THR A 87 -3.65 11.06 -9.51
CA THR A 87 -4.96 10.37 -9.46
C THR A 87 -5.90 10.85 -8.35
N GLY A 88 -5.45 11.76 -7.49
CA GLY A 88 -6.12 12.08 -6.23
C GLY A 88 -6.12 10.93 -5.22
N GLY A 89 -5.29 9.89 -5.43
CA GLY A 89 -5.31 8.66 -4.64
C GLY A 89 -6.50 7.74 -4.94
N ILE A 90 -7.18 7.93 -6.08
CA ILE A 90 -8.31 7.10 -6.52
C ILE A 90 -7.89 6.28 -7.74
N PHE A 91 -7.62 5.00 -7.55
CA PHE A 91 -7.17 4.12 -8.64
C PHE A 91 -7.37 2.64 -8.29
N ARG A 92 -7.36 1.80 -9.33
CA ARG A 92 -7.25 0.34 -9.22
C ARG A 92 -5.87 -0.09 -9.71
N ARG A 93 -5.21 -0.97 -8.96
CA ARG A 93 -3.92 -1.54 -9.32
C ARG A 93 -3.96 -3.06 -9.24
N GLU A 94 -3.70 -3.70 -10.37
CA GLU A 94 -3.56 -5.16 -10.46
C GLU A 94 -2.07 -5.51 -10.48
N THR A 95 -1.67 -6.39 -9.57
CA THR A 95 -0.28 -6.80 -9.39
C THR A 95 -0.18 -8.32 -9.47
N GLN A 96 0.77 -8.82 -10.25
CA GLN A 96 1.15 -10.23 -10.29
C GLN A 96 2.59 -10.36 -9.79
N VAL A 97 2.82 -11.26 -8.84
CA VAL A 97 4.15 -11.67 -8.40
C VAL A 97 4.35 -13.10 -8.85
N GLU A 98 5.44 -13.33 -9.58
CA GLU A 98 5.85 -14.66 -10.02
C GLU A 98 7.13 -15.02 -9.26
N PHE A 99 7.12 -16.19 -8.63
CA PHE A 99 8.28 -16.72 -7.92
C PHE A 99 9.12 -17.56 -8.88
N ALA A 100 10.44 -17.63 -8.65
CA ALA A 100 11.34 -18.44 -9.47
C ALA A 100 10.96 -19.94 -9.50
N THR A 101 10.22 -20.39 -8.50
CA THR A 101 9.65 -21.73 -8.36
C THR A 101 8.38 -21.94 -9.21
N GLY A 102 7.86 -20.90 -9.86
CA GLY A 102 6.73 -20.95 -10.80
C GLY A 102 5.37 -20.61 -10.18
N GLU A 103 5.27 -20.45 -8.87
CA GLU A 103 4.05 -20.02 -8.20
C GLU A 103 3.74 -18.55 -8.52
N ILE A 104 2.45 -18.23 -8.53
CA ILE A 104 1.95 -16.91 -8.87
C ILE A 104 1.04 -16.42 -7.75
N LEU A 105 1.31 -15.20 -7.26
CA LEU A 105 0.39 -14.46 -6.41
C LEU A 105 -0.22 -13.29 -7.20
N ARG A 106 -1.56 -13.23 -7.20
CA ARG A 106 -2.32 -12.13 -7.81
C ARG A 106 -2.92 -11.27 -6.71
N MET A 107 -2.78 -9.96 -6.84
CA MET A 107 -3.33 -8.98 -5.91
C MET A 107 -4.07 -7.91 -6.70
N THR A 108 -5.24 -7.55 -6.21
CA THR A 108 -5.96 -6.36 -6.66
C THR A 108 -5.95 -5.38 -5.51
N HIS A 109 -5.56 -4.14 -5.78
CA HIS A 109 -5.62 -3.05 -4.80
C HIS A 109 -6.57 -1.97 -5.31
N ILE A 110 -7.44 -1.49 -4.44
CA ILE A 110 -8.38 -0.41 -4.71
C ILE A 110 -8.07 0.75 -3.78
N ALA A 111 -7.54 1.84 -4.32
CA ALA A 111 -7.37 3.09 -3.59
C ALA A 111 -8.61 3.96 -3.78
N ARG A 112 -9.19 4.45 -2.67
CA ARG A 112 -10.45 5.18 -2.64
C ARG A 112 -10.29 6.66 -2.29
N GLY A 113 -9.08 7.20 -2.43
CA GLY A 113 -8.75 8.56 -2.03
C GLY A 113 -8.45 8.66 -0.53
N LEU A 114 -8.55 9.89 -0.02
CA LEU A 114 -8.29 10.21 1.38
C LEU A 114 -9.59 10.26 2.18
N ASP A 115 -9.55 9.77 3.41
CA ASP A 115 -10.63 10.00 4.37
C ASP A 115 -10.54 11.36 5.07
N SER A 116 -11.44 11.61 6.02
CA SER A 116 -11.52 12.84 6.81
C SER A 116 -10.26 13.14 7.61
N ASP A 117 -9.45 12.13 7.94
CA ASP A 117 -8.20 12.29 8.68
C ASP A 117 -6.97 12.40 7.76
N GLY A 118 -7.20 12.45 6.44
CA GLY A 118 -6.17 12.50 5.41
C GLY A 118 -5.42 11.18 5.19
N ALA A 119 -5.97 10.05 5.65
CA ALA A 119 -5.36 8.74 5.40
C ALA A 119 -5.83 8.17 4.06
N LEU A 120 -4.89 7.59 3.30
CA LEU A 120 -5.20 6.86 2.08
C LEU A 120 -5.97 5.59 2.41
N LEU A 121 -7.16 5.43 1.84
CA LEU A 121 -7.99 4.24 1.99
C LEU A 121 -7.66 3.20 0.92
N LEU A 122 -7.44 1.95 1.37
CA LEU A 122 -7.11 0.81 0.53
C LEU A 122 -8.02 -0.39 0.82
N ASP A 123 -8.32 -1.18 -0.21
CA ASP A 123 -8.90 -2.53 -0.14
C ASP A 123 -8.18 -3.47 -1.11
#